data_AF-A0A4V2W772-F1
#
_entry.id   AF-A0A4V2W772-F1
#
_cell.length_a   1.000
_cell.length_b   1.000
_cell.length_c   1.000
_cell.angle_alpha   90.00
_cell.angle_beta   90.00
_cell.angle_gamma   90.00
#
_symmetry.space_group_name_H-M   'P 1'
#
loop_
_entity.id
_entity.type
_entity.pdbx_description
1 polymer ?
#
loop_
_entity_poly.entity_id
_entity_poly.type
_entity_poly.pdbx_seq_one_letter_code
_entity_poly.pdbx_strand_id
1 'polypeptide(L)'
;MKKKSQYLSDFQQFKHEVNSAILATTSPQSCECLTRARVLSYLLCRNMAPSVAVMLNDIYDKAVFASTAAGRANQDLRAELKNALYQLEYRLSADNCSAL
;
A
#
# COMPACT_ATOMS: atom_id res chain seq x y z
N MET A 1 -5.51 0.76 -21.78
CA MET A 1 -5.06 -0.25 -20.79
C MET A 1 -3.60 0.06 -20.44
N LYS A 2 -3.24 0.25 -19.16
CA LYS A 2 -1.83 0.49 -18.78
C LYS A 2 -1.00 -0.79 -19.04
N LYS A 3 0.27 -0.62 -19.41
CA LYS A 3 1.21 -1.76 -19.59
C LYS A 3 1.53 -2.38 -18.23
N LYS A 4 1.78 -3.69 -18.20
CA LYS A 4 2.14 -4.49 -17.00
C LYS A 4 3.25 -3.85 -16.14
N SER A 5 4.26 -3.27 -16.78
CA SER A 5 5.37 -2.56 -16.11
C SER A 5 4.91 -1.32 -15.34
N GLN A 6 3.89 -0.62 -15.82
CA GLN A 6 3.37 0.57 -15.15
C GLN A 6 2.62 0.20 -13.87
N TYR A 7 1.88 -0.90 -13.84
CA TYR A 7 1.18 -1.33 -12.62
C TYR A 7 2.14 -1.73 -11.50
N LEU A 8 3.19 -2.46 -11.85
CA LEU A 8 4.19 -2.86 -10.87
C LEU A 8 4.95 -1.63 -10.34
N SER A 9 5.25 -0.67 -11.21
CA SER A 9 5.86 0.61 -10.81
C SER A 9 4.94 1.44 -9.90
N ASP A 10 3.65 1.58 -10.27
CA ASP A 10 2.66 2.29 -9.46
C ASP A 10 2.48 1.62 -8.08
N PHE A 11 2.51 0.27 -8.02
CA PHE A 11 2.45 -0.48 -6.77
C PHE A 11 3.71 -0.32 -5.92
N GLN A 12 4.90 -0.36 -6.53
CA GLN A 12 6.16 -0.10 -5.83
C GLN A 12 6.18 1.29 -5.24
N GLN A 13 5.67 2.29 -5.96
CA GLN A 13 5.54 3.64 -5.46
C GLN A 13 4.54 3.71 -4.31
N PHE A 14 3.39 3.04 -4.40
CA PHE A 14 2.43 2.92 -3.30
C PHE A 14 3.07 2.33 -2.04
N LYS A 15 3.77 1.19 -2.19
CA LYS A 15 4.50 0.51 -1.10
C LYS A 15 5.55 1.43 -0.49
N HIS A 16 6.26 2.22 -1.29
CA HIS A 16 7.24 3.19 -0.81
C HIS A 16 6.58 4.29 0.02
N GLU A 17 5.49 4.89 -0.46
CA GLU A 17 4.77 5.96 0.24
C GLU A 17 4.17 5.46 1.56
N VAL A 18 3.58 4.26 1.58
CA VAL A 18 3.05 3.66 2.82
C VAL A 18 4.16 3.45 3.85
N ASN A 19 5.29 2.87 3.45
CA ASN A 19 6.42 2.68 4.38
C ASN A 19 6.98 4.02 4.87
N SER A 20 7.06 5.02 3.99
CA SER A 20 7.55 6.36 4.35
C SER A 20 6.61 7.06 5.31
N ALA A 21 5.29 6.95 5.14
CA ALA A 21 4.29 7.50 6.06
C ALA A 21 4.46 6.95 7.48
N ILE A 22 4.68 5.65 7.57
CA ILE A 22 4.81 4.92 8.83
C ILE A 22 6.12 5.23 9.55
N LEU A 23 7.21 5.42 8.79
CA LEU A 23 8.54 5.71 9.32
C LEU A 23 8.80 7.21 9.53
N ALA A 24 7.90 8.07 9.05
CA ALA A 24 8.02 9.51 9.20
C ALA A 24 8.17 9.90 10.68
N THR A 25 9.10 10.81 10.95
CA THR A 25 9.36 11.31 12.31
C THR A 25 8.47 12.51 12.66
N THR A 26 7.74 13.05 11.67
CA THR A 26 6.84 14.19 11.84
C THR A 26 5.47 13.92 11.25
N SER A 27 4.43 14.46 11.89
CA SER A 27 3.05 14.35 11.41
C SER A 27 2.84 14.94 10.00
N PRO A 28 3.40 16.11 9.63
CA PRO A 28 3.27 16.66 8.27
C PRO A 28 3.84 15.72 7.20
N GLN A 29 5.06 15.21 7.42
CA GLN A 29 5.69 14.28 6.48
C GLN A 29 4.89 12.99 6.34
N SER A 30 4.34 12.47 7.45
CA SER A 30 3.49 11.29 7.41
C SER A 30 2.22 11.54 6.57
N CYS A 31 1.55 12.69 6.80
CA CYS A 31 0.35 13.09 6.05
C CYS A 31 0.61 13.25 4.55
N GLU A 32 1.73 13.83 4.15
CA GLU A 32 2.10 13.95 2.75
C GLU A 32 2.26 12.57 2.08
N CYS A 33 2.96 11.66 2.75
CA CYS A 33 3.15 10.29 2.25
C CYS A 33 1.81 9.55 2.15
N LEU A 34 0.93 9.65 3.15
CA LEU A 34 -0.41 9.06 3.11
C LEU A 34 -1.26 9.66 1.99
N THR A 35 -1.13 10.96 1.72
CA THR A 35 -1.86 11.61 0.63
C THR A 35 -1.43 11.04 -0.72
N ARG A 36 -0.12 10.89 -0.95
CA ARG A 36 0.42 10.28 -2.17
C ARG A 36 0.02 8.81 -2.29
N ALA A 37 0.11 8.04 -1.21
CA ALA A 37 -0.35 6.65 -1.15
C ALA A 37 -1.84 6.51 -1.49
N ARG A 38 -2.69 7.44 -1.01
CA ARG A 38 -4.13 7.43 -1.30
C ARG A 38 -4.40 7.60 -2.80
N VAL A 39 -3.74 8.57 -3.44
CA VAL A 39 -3.88 8.81 -4.88
C VAL A 39 -3.45 7.56 -5.66
N LEU A 40 -2.32 6.96 -5.30
CA LEU A 40 -1.83 5.73 -5.93
C LEU A 40 -2.80 4.56 -5.74
N SER A 41 -3.38 4.39 -4.55
CA SER A 41 -4.38 3.35 -4.28
C SER A 41 -5.59 3.48 -5.22
N TYR A 42 -6.12 4.70 -5.40
CA TYR A 42 -7.23 4.94 -6.34
C TYR A 42 -6.84 4.60 -7.79
N LEU A 43 -5.63 4.97 -8.22
CA LEU A 43 -5.15 4.67 -9.57
C LEU A 43 -4.97 3.17 -9.82
N LEU A 44 -4.49 2.44 -8.82
CA LEU A 44 -4.33 0.99 -8.86
C LEU A 44 -5.70 0.28 -8.88
N CYS A 45 -6.61 0.65 -7.97
CA CYS A 45 -7.93 0.04 -7.83
C CYS A 45 -8.77 0.09 -9.11
N ARG A 46 -8.64 1.14 -9.94
CA ARG A 46 -9.40 1.26 -11.20
C ARG A 46 -9.15 0.15 -12.21
N ASN A 47 -8.04 -0.58 -12.08
CA ASN A 47 -7.62 -1.57 -13.07
C ASN A 47 -7.36 -2.95 -12.46
N MET A 48 -7.74 -3.16 -11.20
CA MET A 48 -7.47 -4.39 -10.46
C MET A 48 -8.75 -5.15 -10.19
N ALA A 49 -8.61 -6.46 -9.97
CA ALA A 49 -9.72 -7.29 -9.50
C ALA A 49 -10.26 -6.75 -8.17
N PRO A 50 -11.58 -6.83 -7.91
CA PRO A 50 -12.18 -6.31 -6.69
C PRO A 50 -11.50 -6.80 -5.40
N SER A 51 -11.06 -8.07 -5.36
CA SER A 51 -10.35 -8.64 -4.22
C SER A 51 -9.01 -7.96 -3.93
N VAL A 52 -8.32 -7.49 -4.98
CA VAL A 52 -7.03 -6.79 -4.87
C VAL A 52 -7.26 -5.34 -4.44
N ALA A 53 -8.33 -4.70 -4.94
CA ALA A 53 -8.74 -3.38 -4.51
C ALA A 53 -9.10 -3.33 -3.01
N VAL A 54 -9.77 -4.37 -2.49
CA VAL A 54 -10.08 -4.49 -1.06
C VAL A 54 -8.80 -4.55 -0.21
N MET A 55 -7.80 -5.35 -0.62
CA MET A 55 -6.52 -5.41 0.09
C MET A 55 -5.75 -4.08 0.04
N LEU A 56 -5.79 -3.36 -1.09
CA LEU A 56 -5.17 -2.04 -1.19
C LEU A 56 -5.78 -1.04 -0.21
N ASN A 57 -7.10 -1.04 -0.09
CA ASN A 57 -7.81 -0.17 0.85
C ASN A 57 -7.50 -0.55 2.31
N ASP A 58 -7.51 -1.85 2.64
CA ASP A 58 -7.15 -2.32 4.00
C ASP A 58 -5.72 -1.92 4.38
N ILE A 59 -4.76 -2.06 3.46
CA ILE A 59 -3.37 -1.62 3.67
C ILE A 59 -3.31 -0.10 3.92
N TYR A 60 -4.05 0.67 3.14
CA TYR A 60 -4.10 2.13 3.31
C TYR A 60 -4.66 2.52 4.68
N ASP A 61 -5.79 1.95 5.07
CA ASP A 61 -6.44 2.25 6.36
C ASP A 61 -5.52 1.86 7.53
N LYS A 62 -4.90 0.68 7.47
CA LYS A 62 -3.88 0.27 8.45
C LYS A 62 -2.71 1.26 8.49
N ALA A 63 -2.27 1.81 7.35
CA ALA A 63 -1.19 2.80 7.30
C ALA A 63 -1.58 4.11 7.99
N VAL A 64 -2.82 4.56 7.80
CA VAL A 64 -3.38 5.72 8.50
C VAL A 64 -3.34 5.48 10.01
N PHE A 65 -3.85 4.35 10.50
CA PHE A 65 -3.83 4.03 11.92
C PHE A 65 -2.40 3.91 12.49
N ALA A 66 -1.50 3.23 11.76
CA ALA A 66 -0.10 3.05 12.17
C ALA A 66 0.66 4.38 12.23
N SER A 67 0.32 5.35 11.37
CA SER A 67 0.94 6.68 11.37
C SER A 67 0.62 7.51 12.61
N THR A 68 -0.54 7.27 13.22
CA THR A 68 -1.00 8.00 14.41
C THR A 68 -0.81 7.21 15.70
N ALA A 69 -0.50 5.91 15.62
CA ALA A 69 -0.30 5.05 16.78
C ALA A 69 1.06 5.31 17.45
N ALA A 70 1.13 5.14 18.77
CA ALA A 70 2.37 5.27 19.55
C ALA A 70 2.73 3.96 20.27
N GLY A 71 4.02 3.77 20.57
CA GLY A 71 4.49 2.64 21.39
C GLY A 71 4.30 1.27 20.75
N ARG A 72 3.88 0.26 21.54
CA ARG A 72 3.75 -1.14 21.09
C ARG A 72 2.70 -1.33 20.01
N ALA A 73 1.58 -0.61 20.10
CA ALA A 73 0.52 -0.65 19.08
C ALA A 73 1.04 -0.26 17.68
N ASN A 74 2.02 0.64 17.61
CA ASN A 74 2.67 1.00 16.35
C ASN A 74 3.51 -0.17 15.79
N GLN A 75 4.26 -0.88 16.63
CA GLN A 75 5.13 -1.97 16.20
C GLN A 75 4.33 -3.17 15.64
N ASP A 76 3.24 -3.55 16.29
CA ASP A 76 2.39 -4.65 15.83
C ASP A 76 1.69 -4.30 14.51
N LEU A 77 1.12 -3.09 14.41
CA LEU A 77 0.51 -2.60 13.17
C LEU A 77 1.52 -2.52 12.02
N ARG A 78 2.77 -2.12 12.29
CA ARG A 78 3.86 -2.12 11.29
C ARG A 78 4.17 -3.53 10.78
N ALA A 79 4.16 -4.54 11.66
CA ALA A 79 4.39 -5.92 11.27
C ALA A 79 3.24 -6.46 10.40
N GLU A 80 1.99 -6.20 10.80
CA GLU A 80 0.81 -6.54 10.00
C GLU A 80 0.86 -5.90 8.61
N LEU A 81 1.21 -4.62 8.53
CA LEU A 81 1.33 -3.88 7.27
C LEU A 81 2.37 -4.47 6.33
N LYS A 82 3.53 -4.86 6.87
CA LYS A 82 4.57 -5.52 6.07
C LYS A 82 4.06 -6.84 5.49
N ASN A 83 3.34 -7.64 6.29
CA ASN A 83 2.74 -8.89 5.83
C ASN A 83 1.69 -8.65 4.74
N ALA A 84 0.80 -7.68 4.94
CA ALA A 84 -0.23 -7.32 3.97
C ALA A 84 0.36 -6.82 2.64
N LEU A 85 1.39 -5.97 2.69
CA LEU A 85 2.13 -5.53 1.50
C LEU A 85 2.81 -6.69 0.78
N TYR A 86 3.39 -7.64 1.51
CA TYR A 86 4.02 -8.83 0.93
C TYR A 86 2.99 -9.75 0.24
N GLN A 87 1.84 -9.98 0.87
CA GLN A 87 0.76 -10.78 0.28
C GLN A 87 0.21 -10.12 -0.98
N LEU A 88 0.03 -8.80 -0.96
CA LEU A 88 -0.42 -8.05 -2.13
C LEU A 88 0.63 -8.11 -3.26
N GLU A 89 1.91 -7.94 -2.96
CA GLU A 89 3.01 -8.07 -3.92
C GLU A 89 3.07 -9.46 -4.55
N TYR A 90 2.94 -10.51 -3.72
CA TYR A 90 2.87 -11.89 -4.19
C TYR A 90 1.70 -12.09 -5.13
N ARG A 91 0.51 -11.61 -4.77
CA ARG A 91 -0.70 -11.78 -5.59
C ARG A 91 -0.65 -10.99 -6.88
N LEU A 92 -0.13 -9.76 -6.85
CA LEU A 92 0.13 -8.98 -8.07
C LEU A 92 1.18 -9.67 -8.95
N SER A 93 2.11 -10.43 -8.38
CA SER A 93 3.11 -11.21 -9.13
C SER A 93 2.56 -12.55 -9.64
N ALA A 94 1.59 -13.15 -8.94
CA ALA A 94 0.99 -14.44 -9.26
C ALA A 94 -0.22 -14.34 -10.21
N ASP A 95 -1.12 -13.37 -10.03
CA ASP A 95 -2.19 -13.05 -10.99
C ASP A 95 -1.62 -12.55 -12.34
N ASN A 96 -0.33 -12.20 -12.35
CA ASN A 96 0.47 -11.91 -13.54
C ASN A 96 0.91 -13.18 -14.33
N CYS A 97 0.62 -14.39 -13.84
CA CYS A 97 0.78 -15.67 -14.55
C CYS A 97 -0.53 -16.24 -15.12
N SER A 98 -1.69 -15.70 -14.75
CA SER A 98 -3.01 -16.23 -15.13
C SER A 98 -3.85 -15.28 -15.98
N ALA A 99 -3.28 -14.14 -16.41
CA ALA A 99 -3.93 -13.18 -17.31
C ALA A 99 -3.30 -13.15 -18.74
N LEU A 100 -2.86 -14.32 -19.23
CA LEU A 100 -2.53 -14.59 -20.63
C LEU A 100 -3.34 -15.80 -21.12
#